data_AF-A0A4C1T8G6-F1
#
_entry.id   AF-A0A4C1T8G6-F1
#
_cell.length_a   1.000
_cell.length_b   1.000
_cell.length_c   1.000
_cell.angle_alpha   90.00
_cell.angle_beta   90.00
_cell.angle_gamma   90.00
#
_symmetry.space_group_name_H-M   'P 1'
#
loop_
_entity.id
_entity.type
_entity.pdbx_description
1 polymer ?
#
loop_
_entity_poly.entity_id
_entity_poly.type
_entity_poly.pdbx_seq_one_letter_code
_entity_poly.pdbx_strand_id
1 'polypeptide(L)'
;MRRVQLRIKLEITGEEFPIEREVREGDPISPKLFSAVIEMIFRRLSWERFELNLNGENLSHLRVADDLVLFSEYPRALEKMLQQLSDESANAGLSMNEKMTKIMSNSQL
;
A
#
# COMPACT_ATOMS: atom_id res chain seq x y z
N MET A 1 3.16 35.75 -28.66
CA MET A 1 2.98 34.81 -27.53
C MET A 1 1.57 34.98 -26.97
N ARG A 2 0.73 33.94 -27.02
CA ARG A 2 -0.63 33.99 -26.46
C ARG A 2 -0.53 33.91 -24.94
N ARG A 3 -1.15 34.86 -24.23
CA ARG A 3 -1.31 34.79 -22.77
C ARG A 3 -2.60 34.04 -22.47
N VAL A 4 -2.51 33.07 -21.56
CA VAL A 4 -3.67 32.39 -20.98
C VAL A 4 -3.86 32.96 -19.58
N GLN A 5 -5.10 33.35 -19.25
CA GLN A 5 -5.49 33.65 -17.89
C GLN A 5 -6.45 32.57 -17.41
N LEU A 6 -6.14 31.96 -16.26
CA LEU A 6 -7.03 31.06 -15.54
C LEU A 6 -7.55 31.79 -14.30
N ARG A 7 -8.87 31.85 -14.18
CA ARG A 7 -9.58 32.26 -12.96
C ARG A 7 -10.58 31.16 -12.65
N ILE A 8 -10.38 30.47 -11.54
CA ILE A 8 -11.40 29.61 -10.96
C ILE A 8 -11.78 30.26 -9.63
N LYS A 9 -12.99 30.79 -9.56
CA LYS A 9 -13.59 31.26 -8.30
C LYS A 9 -14.87 30.46 -8.10
N LEU A 10 -14.83 29.55 -7.13
CA LEU A 10 -16.03 28.86 -6.64
C LEU A 10 -16.17 29.26 -5.17
N GLU A 11 -17.11 30.18 -4.90
CA GLU A 11 -17.60 30.51 -3.55
C GLU A 11 -19.00 29.89 -3.40
N ILE A 12 -19.11 28.58 -3.61
CA ILE A 12 -20.32 27.83 -3.31
C ILE A 12 -19.93 26.87 -2.20
N THR A 13 -20.46 27.12 -1.01
CA THR A 13 -20.31 26.18 0.11
C THR A 13 -21.21 24.99 -0.22
N GLY A 14 -20.60 23.83 -0.48
CA GLY A 14 -21.32 22.58 -0.74
C GLY A 14 -22.04 22.08 0.50
N GLU A 15 -22.93 21.11 0.32
CA GLU A 15 -23.61 20.45 1.44
C GLU A 15 -22.61 19.71 2.32
N GLU A 16 -22.85 19.72 3.63
CA GLU A 16 -22.06 18.94 4.58
C GLU A 16 -22.32 17.45 4.35
N PHE A 17 -21.25 16.66 4.27
CA PHE A 17 -21.32 15.21 4.19
C PHE A 17 -20.39 14.60 5.25
N PRO A 18 -20.72 13.42 5.79
CA PRO A 18 -19.86 12.73 6.74
C PRO A 18 -18.56 12.30 6.06
N ILE A 19 -17.43 12.60 6.68
CA ILE A 19 -16.12 12.13 6.22
C ILE A 19 -15.94 10.68 6.71
N GLU A 20 -15.82 9.74 5.78
CA GLU A 20 -15.47 8.36 6.08
C GLU A 20 -13.96 8.19 6.30
N ARG A 21 -13.46 6.96 6.54
CA ARG A 21 -12.03 6.67 6.83
C ARG A 21 -11.10 6.83 5.62
N GLU A 22 -11.44 7.72 4.70
CA GLU A 22 -10.67 7.97 3.49
C GLU A 22 -9.88 9.27 3.63
N VAL A 23 -8.75 9.32 2.93
CA VAL A 23 -7.97 10.54 2.85
C VAL A 23 -8.51 11.39 1.71
N ARG A 24 -8.55 12.71 1.91
CA ARG A 24 -9.04 13.64 0.90
C ARG A 24 -8.25 13.49 -0.41
N GLU A 25 -8.95 13.15 -1.48
CA GLU A 25 -8.37 13.06 -2.82
C GLU A 25 -7.84 14.44 -3.25
N GLY A 26 -6.59 14.50 -3.69
CA GLY A 26 -5.92 15.74 -4.08
C GLY A 26 -5.24 16.54 -2.96
N ASP A 27 -5.23 16.05 -1.72
CA ASP A 27 -4.37 16.63 -0.67
C ASP A 27 -2.91 16.17 -0.87
N PRO A 28 -1.94 17.11 -1.03
CA PRO A 28 -0.54 16.78 -1.25
C PRO A 28 0.13 16.03 -0.07
N ILE A 29 -0.47 16.04 1.12
CA ILE A 29 0.06 15.36 2.32
C ILE A 29 -0.41 13.90 2.39
N SER A 30 -1.57 13.58 1.82
CA SER A 30 -2.18 12.25 1.85
C SER A 30 -1.23 11.10 1.49
N PRO A 31 -0.45 11.18 0.39
CA PRO A 31 0.44 10.08 0.01
C PRO A 31 1.54 9.84 1.04
N LYS A 32 1.99 10.90 1.73
CA LYS A 32 3.04 10.82 2.73
C LYS A 32 2.53 10.18 4.02
N LEU A 33 1.31 10.51 4.43
CA LEU A 33 0.65 9.89 5.58
C LEU A 33 0.37 8.42 5.31
N PHE A 34 -0.15 8.08 4.12
CA PHE A 34 -0.38 6.70 3.73
C PHE A 34 0.93 5.89 3.77
N SER A 35 2.01 6.42 3.18
CA SER A 35 3.33 5.79 3.23
C SER A 35 3.82 5.56 4.66
N ALA A 36 3.57 6.48 5.59
CA ALA A 36 3.97 6.36 6.99
C ALA A 36 3.17 5.27 7.73
N VAL A 37 1.89 5.11 7.44
CA VAL A 37 1.06 4.03 8.01
C VAL A 37 1.54 2.68 7.51
N ILE A 38 1.82 2.55 6.20
CA ILE A 38 2.37 1.32 5.64
C ILE A 38 3.74 0.99 6.28
N GLU A 39 4.62 1.97 6.45
CA GLU A 39 5.89 1.79 7.15
C GLU A 39 5.71 1.31 8.60
N MET A 40 4.72 1.84 9.32
CA MET A 40 4.40 1.40 10.68
C MET A 40 3.96 -0.07 10.71
N ILE A 41 3.16 -0.50 9.73
CA ILE A 41 2.73 -1.90 9.58
C ILE A 41 3.95 -2.80 9.36
N PHE A 42 4.83 -2.48 8.41
CA PHE A 42 6.02 -3.28 8.13
C PHE A 42 6.97 -3.42 9.32
N ARG A 43 7.10 -2.38 10.15
CA ARG A 43 7.93 -2.43 11.37
C ARG A 43 7.43 -3.42 12.43
N ARG A 44 6.17 -3.85 12.35
CA ARG A 44 5.57 -4.86 13.24
C ARG A 44 5.68 -6.27 12.68
N LEU A 45 6.02 -6.40 11.40
CA LEU A 45 6.16 -7.67 10.72
C LEU A 45 7.61 -8.17 10.86
N SER A 46 7.76 -9.46 11.14
CA SER A 46 9.07 -10.12 11.29
C SER A 46 9.13 -11.29 10.31
N TRP A 47 9.87 -11.11 9.22
CA TRP A 47 9.87 -12.04 8.07
C TRP A 47 11.21 -12.70 7.77
N GLU A 48 12.21 -12.59 8.66
CA GLU A 48 13.60 -13.05 8.48
C GLU A 48 13.79 -14.49 7.95
N ARG A 49 12.75 -15.34 7.99
CA ARG A 49 12.74 -16.74 7.50
C ARG A 49 11.88 -16.99 6.27
N PHE A 50 11.21 -15.98 5.75
CA PHE A 50 10.25 -16.07 4.64
C PHE A 50 10.71 -15.30 3.40
N GLU A 51 11.82 -14.57 3.50
CA GLU A 51 12.34 -13.70 2.46
C GLU A 51 13.00 -14.49 1.32
N LEU A 52 13.07 -13.88 0.15
CA LEU A 52 13.80 -14.42 -1.00
C LEU A 52 15.30 -14.12 -0.85
N ASN A 53 16.17 -15.13 -0.88
CA ASN A 53 17.62 -14.88 -0.86
C ASN A 53 18.13 -14.61 -2.29
N LEU A 54 18.70 -13.42 -2.49
CA LEU A 54 19.33 -12.99 -3.73
C LEU A 54 20.81 -12.73 -3.46
N ASN A 55 21.67 -13.67 -3.86
CA ASN A 55 23.13 -13.56 -3.71
C ASN A 55 23.61 -13.25 -2.28
N GLY A 56 22.93 -13.80 -1.26
CA GLY A 56 23.25 -13.56 0.15
C GLY A 56 22.47 -12.42 0.80
N GLU A 57 21.74 -11.61 0.04
CA GLU A 57 20.85 -10.56 0.55
C GLU A 57 19.41 -11.06 0.58
N ASN A 58 18.68 -10.77 1.66
CA ASN A 58 17.28 -11.16 1.77
C ASN A 58 16.35 -10.04 1.29
N LEU A 59 15.45 -10.37 0.37
CA LEU A 59 14.42 -9.47 -0.15
C LEU A 59 13.03 -9.99 0.24
N SER A 60 12.31 -9.25 1.06
CA SER A 60 10.93 -9.58 1.43
C SER A 60 9.87 -8.83 0.64
N HIS A 61 10.09 -7.55 0.30
CA HIS A 61 9.08 -6.73 -0.35
C HIS A 61 9.62 -5.55 -1.14
N LEU A 62 8.82 -5.05 -2.07
CA LEU A 62 9.01 -3.77 -2.78
C LEU A 62 7.74 -2.93 -2.66
N ARG A 63 7.90 -1.63 -2.42
CA ARG A 63 6.80 -0.67 -2.28
C ARG A 63 6.96 0.47 -3.28
N VAL A 64 5.93 0.73 -4.08
CA VAL A 64 5.89 1.84 -5.04
C VAL A 64 4.55 2.56 -4.90
N ALA A 65 4.56 3.77 -4.34
CA ALA A 65 3.33 4.50 -4.00
C ALA A 65 2.37 3.60 -3.21
N ASP A 66 1.23 3.27 -3.80
CA ASP A 66 0.17 2.45 -3.18
C ASP A 66 0.28 0.96 -3.54
N ASP A 67 1.22 0.59 -4.41
CA ASP A 67 1.48 -0.80 -4.82
C ASP A 67 2.53 -1.47 -3.92
N LEU A 68 2.26 -2.73 -3.60
CA LEU A 68 3.14 -3.59 -2.81
C LEU A 68 3.36 -4.93 -3.51
N VAL A 69 4.62 -5.38 -3.55
CA VAL A 69 5.01 -6.71 -4.03
C VAL A 69 5.72 -7.45 -2.90
N LEU A 70 5.31 -8.69 -2.62
CA LEU A 70 5.95 -9.57 -1.64
C LEU A 70 6.74 -10.67 -2.36
N PHE A 71 7.88 -11.04 -1.79
CA PHE A 71 8.77 -12.07 -2.29
C PHE A 71 8.98 -13.15 -1.25
N SER A 72 8.95 -14.40 -1.70
CA SER A 72 9.24 -15.59 -0.90
C SER A 72 9.63 -16.73 -1.82
N GLU A 73 10.53 -17.61 -1.36
CA GLU A 73 10.93 -18.82 -2.09
C GLU A 73 9.82 -19.88 -2.11
N TYR A 74 8.94 -19.88 -1.10
CA TYR A 74 7.96 -20.94 -0.90
C TYR A 74 6.53 -20.39 -0.84
N PRO A 75 5.55 -21.02 -1.54
CA PRO A 75 4.15 -20.60 -1.50
C PRO A 75 3.57 -20.52 -0.08
N ARG A 76 3.90 -21.50 0.78
CA ARG A 76 3.44 -21.52 2.18
C ARG A 76 4.01 -20.37 3.03
N ALA A 77 5.21 -19.90 2.71
CA ALA A 77 5.79 -18.75 3.38
C ALA A 77 5.13 -17.45 2.89
N LEU A 78 4.84 -17.35 1.59
CA LEU A 78 4.11 -16.22 1.01
C LEU A 78 2.69 -16.10 1.60
N GLU A 79 1.98 -17.22 1.75
CA GLU A 79 0.66 -17.26 2.37
C GLU A 79 0.69 -16.72 3.81
N LYS A 80 1.71 -17.12 4.61
CA LYS A 80 1.90 -16.60 5.97
C LYS A 80 2.21 -15.10 5.98
N MET A 81 3.06 -14.63 5.08
CA MET A 81 3.39 -13.20 4.95
C MET A 81 2.14 -12.39 4.61
N LEU A 82 1.32 -12.86 3.67
CA LEU A 82 0.05 -12.22 3.29
C LEU A 82 -0.92 -12.17 4.47
N GLN A 83 -1.08 -13.26 5.22
CA GLN A 83 -1.95 -13.28 6.39
C GLN A 83 -1.50 -12.29 7.46
N GLN A 84 -0.20 -12.29 7.81
CA GLN A 84 0.34 -11.36 8.81
C GLN A 84 0.18 -9.90 8.38
N LEU A 85 0.43 -9.61 7.10
CA LEU A 85 0.24 -8.27 6.56
C LEU A 85 -1.23 -7.86 6.59
N SER A 86 -2.17 -8.77 6.30
CA SER A 86 -3.61 -8.53 6.39
C SER A 86 -4.03 -8.21 7.82
N ASP A 87 -3.56 -9.00 8.79
CA ASP A 87 -3.89 -8.83 10.21
C ASP A 87 -3.37 -7.47 10.74
N GLU A 88 -2.10 -7.12 10.45
CA GLU A 88 -1.54 -5.83 10.88
C GLU A 88 -2.13 -4.64 10.12
N SER A 89 -2.54 -4.82 8.85
CA SER A 89 -3.26 -3.80 8.09
C SER A 89 -4.63 -3.52 8.71
N ALA A 90 -5.36 -4.57 9.10
CA ALA A 90 -6.65 -4.44 9.78
C ALA A 90 -6.50 -3.70 11.13
N ASN A 91 -5.43 -3.98 11.89
CA ASN A 91 -5.10 -3.26 13.12
C ASN A 91 -4.84 -1.75 12.88
N ALA A 92 -4.33 -1.39 11.71
CA ALA A 92 -4.14 -0.01 11.27
C ALA A 92 -5.39 0.62 10.63
N GLY A 93 -6.49 -0.12 10.53
CA GLY A 93 -7.74 0.33 9.90
C GLY A 93 -7.75 0.27 8.37
N LEU A 94 -6.80 -0.43 7.76
CA LEU A 94 -6.71 -0.68 6.32
C LEU A 94 -7.25 -2.07 5.97
N SER A 95 -7.73 -2.23 4.74
CA SER A 95 -8.15 -3.52 4.19
C SER A 95 -7.45 -3.80 2.87
N MET A 96 -7.16 -5.07 2.61
CA MET A 96 -6.61 -5.50 1.33
C MET A 96 -7.71 -5.78 0.32
N ASN A 97 -7.47 -5.41 -0.94
CA ASN A 97 -8.35 -5.76 -2.03
C ASN A 97 -7.96 -7.12 -2.64
N GLU A 98 -8.55 -8.19 -2.12
CA GLU A 98 -8.30 -9.57 -2.57
C GLU A 98 -8.51 -9.77 -4.07
N LYS A 99 -9.42 -9.02 -4.70
CA LYS A 99 -9.68 -9.13 -6.14
C LYS A 99 -8.54 -8.57 -6.99
N MET A 100 -7.80 -7.60 -6.45
CA MET A 100 -6.68 -6.94 -7.12
C MET A 100 -5.34 -7.63 -6.82
N THR A 101 -5.23 -8.30 -5.68
CA THR A 101 -4.05 -9.09 -5.30
C THR A 101 -3.86 -10.27 -6.25
N LYS A 102 -2.65 -10.41 -6.81
CA LYS A 102 -2.30 -11.50 -7.73
C LYS A 102 -1.07 -12.24 -7.22
N ILE A 103 -1.11 -13.58 -7.30
CA ILE A 103 0.05 -14.44 -7.06
C ILE A 103 0.68 -14.78 -8.42
N MET A 104 2.00 -14.63 -8.50
CA MET A 104 2.79 -14.96 -9.68
C MET A 104 3.92 -15.90 -9.25
N SER A 105 4.21 -16.91 -10.07
CA SER A 105 5.34 -17.83 -9.87
C SER A 105 6.13 -17.99 -11.17
N ASN A 106 7.43 -18.24 -11.03
CA ASN A 106 8.30 -18.53 -12.18
C ASN A 106 8.39 -20.03 -12.49
N SER A 107 7.77 -20.88 -11.66
CA SER A 107 7.62 -22.33 -11.82
C SER A 107 6.14 -22.68 -11.76
N GLN A 108 5.72 -23.79 -12.40
CA GLN A 108 4.35 -24.29 -12.24
C GLN A 108 4.09 -24.59 -10.75
N LEU A 109 3.00 -24.02 -10.22
CA LEU A 109 2.53 -24.21 -8.84
C LEU A 109 2.08 -25.64 -8.57
#